data_AF-A0A1Z4JIP1-F1
#
_entry.id   AF-A0A1Z4JIP1-F1
#
_cell.length_a   1.000
_cell.length_b   1.000
_cell.length_c   1.000
_cell.angle_alpha   90.00
_cell.angle_beta   90.00
_cell.angle_gamma   90.00
#
_symmetry.space_group_name_H-M   'P 1'
#
loop_
_entity.id
_entity.type
_entity.pdbx_description
1 polymer ?
#
loop_
_entity_poly.entity_id
_entity_poly.type
_entity_poly.pdbx_seq_one_letter_code
_entity_poly.pdbx_strand_id
1 'polypeptide(L)'
;MKFILFPCILSTLLIPTIATAQPVNVRVERWLAIQQISGTVNYNRASATRAARVGDRLETVGDGVTTGTRSAASLLFDTGVGVLNMLENTNLRVRRMDRTADDGRITHLDVTRGQVRLKLRRFTSPNSEVEIRTPAGISGVRGTDFGVVVQPDGKTGVATLEGAVMTSAQGSEVSVPAGFQNFTIPGEPPSAAVPLRDDPSLKANFVKTIDRGIRKVQLVGQVDPVNVVTVDGQPQSTDRNGQFTTAEVFARSFLRINVTVTTPLGKTQSYELALR
;
A
#
# COMPACT_ATOMS: atom_id res chain seq x y z
N MET A 1 -27.16 1.84 95.67
CA MET A 1 -27.71 0.88 94.69
C MET A 1 -27.10 1.19 93.33
N LYS A 2 -26.68 0.15 92.59
CA LYS A 2 -25.76 0.12 91.43
C LYS A 2 -26.03 1.16 90.32
N PHE A 3 -24.97 1.81 89.82
CA PHE A 3 -24.90 2.41 88.48
C PHE A 3 -24.06 1.49 87.58
N ILE A 4 -24.65 1.04 86.47
CA ILE A 4 -24.06 0.12 85.50
C ILE A 4 -23.47 0.96 84.36
N LEU A 5 -22.17 0.83 84.11
CA LEU A 5 -21.48 1.40 82.94
C LEU A 5 -21.52 0.39 81.78
N PHE A 6 -22.00 0.82 80.62
CA PHE A 6 -22.04 0.03 79.38
C PHE A 6 -20.82 0.38 78.51
N PRO A 7 -19.95 -0.55 78.09
CA PRO A 7 -18.91 -0.25 77.11
C PRO A 7 -19.47 -0.40 75.69
N CYS A 8 -19.36 0.67 74.90
CA CYS A 8 -19.71 0.70 73.48
C CYS A 8 -18.55 0.12 72.68
N ILE A 9 -18.73 -1.04 72.06
CA ILE A 9 -17.73 -1.69 71.20
C ILE A 9 -17.89 -1.12 69.79
N LEU A 10 -16.91 -0.32 69.35
CA LEU A 10 -16.82 0.22 67.99
C LEU A 10 -16.19 -0.84 67.08
N SER A 11 -16.99 -1.53 66.27
CA SER A 11 -16.49 -2.48 65.27
C SER A 11 -16.04 -1.75 64.00
N THR A 12 -14.76 -1.85 63.68
CA THR A 12 -14.19 -1.34 62.42
C THR A 12 -14.50 -2.31 61.29
N LEU A 13 -15.37 -1.90 60.36
CA LEU A 13 -15.70 -2.65 59.16
C LEU A 13 -14.57 -2.52 58.13
N LEU A 14 -13.85 -3.60 57.87
CA LEU A 14 -12.84 -3.66 56.80
C LEU A 14 -13.55 -3.76 55.44
N ILE A 15 -13.45 -2.72 54.61
CA ILE A 15 -13.94 -2.76 53.22
C ILE A 15 -12.83 -3.38 52.35
N PRO A 16 -13.07 -4.53 51.70
CA PRO A 16 -12.07 -5.14 50.81
C PRO A 16 -11.88 -4.26 49.57
N THR A 17 -10.64 -3.86 49.32
CA THR A 17 -10.23 -3.14 48.12
C THR A 17 -10.22 -4.14 46.96
N ILE A 18 -11.20 -4.04 46.06
CA ILE A 18 -11.19 -4.79 44.81
C ILE A 18 -10.14 -4.16 43.91
N ALA A 19 -9.01 -4.84 43.73
CA ALA A 19 -7.99 -4.44 42.77
C ALA A 19 -8.56 -4.56 41.35
N THR A 20 -8.80 -3.44 40.67
CA THR A 20 -9.15 -3.42 39.25
C THR A 20 -7.93 -3.88 38.45
N ALA A 21 -8.02 -5.05 37.82
CA ALA A 21 -7.01 -5.49 36.87
C ALA A 21 -6.90 -4.47 35.72
N GLN A 22 -5.74 -3.82 35.59
CA GLN A 22 -5.45 -2.98 34.44
C GLN A 22 -5.38 -3.88 33.20
N PRO A 23 -5.95 -3.48 32.05
CA PRO A 23 -5.85 -4.25 30.83
C PRO A 23 -4.37 -4.38 30.44
N VAL A 24 -3.85 -5.61 30.48
CA VAL A 24 -2.53 -5.93 29.96
C VAL A 24 -2.60 -5.77 28.45
N ASN A 25 -2.09 -4.64 27.96
CA ASN A 25 -1.84 -4.47 26.53
C ASN A 25 -0.78 -5.50 26.12
N VAL A 26 -1.22 -6.60 25.52
CA VAL A 26 -0.32 -7.59 24.92
C VAL A 26 0.48 -6.84 23.86
N ARG A 27 1.77 -6.60 24.13
CA ARG A 27 2.71 -6.17 23.09
C ARG A 27 2.82 -7.32 22.11
N VAL A 28 2.08 -7.23 21.02
CA VAL A 28 2.27 -8.12 19.88
C VAL A 28 3.64 -7.75 19.31
N GLU A 29 4.62 -8.66 19.38
CA GLU A 29 5.94 -8.48 18.77
C GLU A 29 5.84 -8.62 17.24
N ARG A 30 5.07 -7.73 16.60
CA ARG A 30 4.87 -7.64 15.16
C ARG A 30 5.18 -6.22 14.73
N TRP A 31 6.03 -6.06 13.72
CA TRP A 31 6.39 -4.76 13.21
C TRP A 31 6.92 -4.82 11.78
N LEU A 32 6.88 -3.67 11.08
CA LEU A 32 7.70 -3.41 9.90
C LEU A 32 8.70 -2.29 10.21
N ALA A 33 10.01 -2.53 10.04
CA ALA A 33 11.02 -1.51 10.28
C ALA A 33 11.56 -0.96 8.98
N ILE A 34 11.69 0.36 8.92
CA ILE A 34 12.33 1.03 7.81
C ILE A 34 13.83 0.71 7.83
N GLN A 35 14.31 0.01 6.82
CA GLN A 35 15.72 -0.35 6.64
C GLN A 35 16.45 0.64 5.73
N GLN A 36 15.76 1.17 4.73
CA GLN A 36 16.34 2.08 3.74
C GLN A 36 15.35 3.17 3.37
N ILE A 37 15.90 4.36 3.11
CA ILE A 37 15.17 5.57 2.72
C ILE A 37 15.93 6.20 1.55
N SER A 38 15.17 6.62 0.53
CA SER A 38 15.65 7.49 -0.54
C SER A 38 14.65 8.62 -0.76
N GLY A 39 15.14 9.86 -0.87
CA GLY A 39 14.29 11.03 -1.05
C GLY A 39 13.46 11.38 0.20
N THR A 40 12.25 11.90 -0.02
CA THR A 40 11.34 12.36 1.02
C THR A 40 10.43 11.23 1.47
N VAL A 41 10.65 10.75 2.69
CA VAL A 41 9.82 9.71 3.32
C VAL A 41 9.33 10.21 4.67
N ASN A 42 8.02 10.12 4.88
CA ASN A 42 7.38 10.52 6.13
C ASN A 42 6.88 9.28 6.86
N TYR A 43 7.11 9.24 8.16
CA TYR A 43 6.53 8.29 9.08
C TYR A 43 5.34 8.93 9.77
N ASN A 44 4.19 8.27 9.68
CA ASN A 44 2.89 8.74 10.14
C ASN A 44 2.48 7.89 11.34
N ARG A 45 2.25 8.52 12.49
CA ARG A 45 1.60 7.91 13.65
C ARG A 45 0.24 8.57 13.87
N ALA A 46 -0.61 7.95 14.68
CA ALA A 46 -1.90 8.51 15.06
C ALA A 46 -1.79 9.94 15.64
N SER A 47 -0.70 10.25 16.34
CA SER A 47 -0.50 11.54 17.01
C SER A 47 0.24 12.59 16.18
N ALA A 48 1.07 12.19 15.21
CA ALA A 48 1.91 13.10 14.44
C ALA A 48 2.51 12.46 13.19
N THR A 49 2.79 13.31 12.19
CA THR A 49 3.62 12.97 11.03
C THR A 49 4.98 13.64 11.18
N ARG A 50 6.06 12.91 10.86
CA ARG A 50 7.43 13.44 10.81
C ARG A 50 8.23 12.77 9.69
N ALA A 51 9.41 13.32 9.39
CA ALA A 51 10.38 12.61 8.53
C ALA A 51 10.71 11.24 9.12
N ALA A 52 10.71 10.22 8.26
CA ALA A 52 11.08 8.86 8.59
C ALA A 52 12.59 8.74 8.84
N ARG A 53 12.98 7.80 9.68
CA ARG A 53 14.36 7.44 9.98
C ARG A 53 14.54 5.94 9.83
N VAL A 54 15.73 5.53 9.41
CA VAL A 54 16.10 4.11 9.44
C VAL A 54 16.02 3.62 10.89
N GLY A 55 15.39 2.45 11.08
CA GLY A 55 15.07 1.88 12.38
C GLY A 55 13.69 2.25 12.93
N ASP A 56 12.96 3.19 12.31
CA ASP A 56 11.55 3.42 12.67
C ASP A 56 10.72 2.16 12.45
N ARG A 57 9.87 1.83 13.41
CA ARG A 57 9.01 0.65 13.39
C ARG A 57 7.54 1.02 13.34
N LEU A 58 6.84 0.43 12.39
CA LEU A 58 5.39 0.43 12.30
C LEU A 58 4.91 -0.76 13.14
N GLU A 59 4.42 -0.49 14.35
CA GLU A 59 4.07 -1.53 15.34
C GLU A 59 2.58 -1.50 15.68
N THR A 60 1.95 -0.33 15.58
CA THR A 60 0.55 -0.13 15.98
C THR A 60 -0.37 0.13 14.80
N VAL A 61 -1.64 -0.25 14.95
CA VAL A 61 -2.69 0.11 13.97
C VAL A 61 -2.72 1.62 13.77
N GLY A 62 -2.75 2.05 12.51
CA GLY A 62 -2.70 3.45 12.11
C GLY A 62 -1.29 3.98 11.83
N ASP A 63 -0.23 3.28 12.26
CA ASP A 63 1.13 3.60 11.83
C ASP A 63 1.24 3.49 10.31
N GLY A 64 2.02 4.34 9.69
CA GLY A 64 2.16 4.33 8.24
C GLY A 64 3.40 5.04 7.74
N VAL A 65 3.68 4.83 6.46
CA VAL A 65 4.77 5.49 5.75
C VAL A 65 4.21 6.11 4.49
N THR A 66 4.73 7.27 4.12
CA THR A 66 4.41 7.91 2.85
C THR A 66 5.69 8.33 2.14
N THR A 67 5.84 7.95 0.89
CA THR A 67 6.92 8.40 0.01
C THR A 67 6.44 9.54 -0.88
N GLY A 68 7.31 10.53 -1.10
CA GLY A 68 7.08 11.61 -2.06
C GLY A 68 7.45 11.21 -3.49
N THR A 69 7.48 12.20 -4.38
CA THR A 69 8.01 12.08 -5.74
C THR A 69 9.51 11.74 -5.69
N ARG A 70 10.00 10.89 -6.60
CA ARG A 70 11.41 10.45 -6.65
C ARG A 70 11.93 9.94 -5.31
N SER A 71 11.07 9.28 -4.54
CA SER A 71 11.36 8.79 -3.19
C SER A 71 11.00 7.31 -3.06
N ALA A 72 11.69 6.58 -2.19
CA ALA A 72 11.47 5.16 -1.96
C ALA A 72 11.80 4.78 -0.51
N ALA A 73 11.20 3.70 -0.02
CA ALA A 73 11.50 3.15 1.29
C ALA A 73 11.51 1.62 1.22
N SER A 74 12.40 0.97 2.00
CA SER A 74 12.38 -0.48 2.17
C SER A 74 12.09 -0.81 3.62
N LEU A 75 11.11 -1.67 3.86
CA LEU A 75 10.65 -2.09 5.17
C LEU A 75 10.89 -3.60 5.35
N LEU A 76 11.45 -3.98 6.49
CA LEU A 76 11.67 -5.37 6.87
C LEU A 76 10.59 -5.81 7.85
N PHE A 77 10.02 -6.99 7.61
CA PHE A 77 9.10 -7.62 8.57
C PHE A 77 9.90 -8.18 9.75
N ASP A 78 9.40 -7.94 10.97
CA ASP A 78 9.92 -8.39 12.28
C ASP A 78 10.88 -9.59 12.31
N THR A 79 10.43 -10.74 11.81
CA THR A 79 11.07 -12.06 11.90
C THR A 79 11.95 -12.37 10.69
N GLY A 80 12.28 -11.35 9.91
CA GLY A 80 13.01 -11.48 8.65
C GLY A 80 12.28 -12.34 7.62
N VAL A 81 10.94 -12.44 7.74
CA VAL A 81 10.12 -13.22 6.79
C VAL A 81 10.10 -12.62 5.40
N GLY A 82 10.46 -11.35 5.25
CA GLY A 82 10.58 -10.72 3.96
C GLY A 82 10.76 -9.22 4.04
N VAL A 83 10.71 -8.60 2.87
CA VAL A 83 10.84 -7.15 2.66
C VAL A 83 9.65 -6.61 1.89
N LEU A 84 9.27 -5.37 2.20
CA LEU A 84 8.31 -4.56 1.47
C LEU A 84 9.03 -3.31 0.96
N ASN A 85 9.12 -3.17 -0.35
CA ASN A 85 9.68 -2.00 -0.99
C ASN A 85 8.54 -1.09 -1.45
N MET A 86 8.58 0.17 -1.03
CA MET A 86 7.67 1.23 -1.44
C MET A 86 8.35 2.11 -2.49
N LEU A 87 7.67 2.34 -3.62
CA LEU A 87 8.13 3.26 -4.66
C LEU A 87 7.55 4.67 -4.40
N GLU A 88 7.76 5.60 -5.33
CA GLU A 88 7.34 6.99 -5.17
C GLU A 88 5.82 7.16 -5.01
N ASN A 89 5.43 8.26 -4.38
CA ASN A 89 4.03 8.65 -4.18
C ASN A 89 3.15 7.58 -3.49
N THR A 90 3.76 6.70 -2.69
CA THR A 90 3.09 5.58 -2.04
C THR A 90 2.60 5.94 -0.65
N ASN A 91 1.37 5.53 -0.32
CA ASN A 91 0.84 5.62 1.04
C ASN A 91 0.57 4.21 1.57
N LEU A 92 1.27 3.84 2.64
CA LEU A 92 1.13 2.57 3.34
C LEU A 92 0.67 2.83 4.77
N ARG A 93 -0.30 2.07 5.26
CA ARG A 93 -0.69 2.05 6.68
C ARG A 93 -0.88 0.65 7.20
N VAL A 94 -0.65 0.48 8.50
CA VAL A 94 -0.96 -0.73 9.25
C VAL A 94 -2.43 -0.72 9.61
N ARG A 95 -3.14 -1.75 9.16
CA ARG A 95 -4.53 -1.99 9.55
C ARG A 95 -4.65 -3.00 10.67
N ARG A 96 -3.81 -4.03 10.66
CA ARG A 96 -3.84 -5.10 11.64
C ARG A 96 -2.46 -5.74 11.77
N MET A 97 -2.04 -6.01 13.01
CA MET A 97 -0.89 -6.84 13.30
C MET A 97 -1.17 -7.68 14.54
N ASP A 98 -1.24 -8.99 14.36
CA ASP A 98 -1.56 -9.93 15.43
C ASP A 98 -0.66 -11.16 15.37
N ARG A 99 -0.65 -11.87 16.50
CA ARG A 99 -0.10 -13.22 16.61
C ARG A 99 -1.22 -14.16 17.05
N THR A 100 -1.33 -15.31 16.40
CA THR A 100 -2.29 -16.35 16.79
C THR A 100 -1.69 -17.24 17.87
N ALA A 101 -2.53 -18.06 18.53
CA ALA A 101 -2.10 -18.95 19.61
C ALA A 101 -1.05 -20.00 19.17
N ASP A 102 -1.00 -20.33 17.88
CA ASP A 102 -0.09 -21.29 17.25
C ASP A 102 1.16 -20.64 16.60
N ASP A 103 1.56 -19.44 17.05
CA ASP A 103 2.65 -18.65 16.44
C ASP A 103 2.40 -18.21 14.98
N GLY A 104 1.15 -18.23 14.53
CA GLY A 104 0.75 -17.60 13.27
C GLY A 104 0.88 -16.09 13.36
N ARG A 105 1.25 -15.48 12.23
CA ARG A 105 1.60 -14.07 12.11
C ARG A 105 0.68 -13.40 11.10
N ILE A 106 -0.20 -12.52 11.58
CA ILE A 106 -1.17 -11.80 10.75
C ILE A 106 -0.66 -10.38 10.54
N THR A 107 -0.59 -9.95 9.28
CA THR A 107 -0.32 -8.54 8.92
C THR A 107 -1.25 -8.09 7.81
N HIS A 108 -2.10 -7.11 8.12
CA HIS A 108 -2.94 -6.44 7.14
C HIS A 108 -2.47 -5.01 6.97
N LEU A 109 -2.26 -4.63 5.71
CA LEU A 109 -1.77 -3.33 5.30
C LEU A 109 -2.80 -2.66 4.39
N ASP A 110 -2.87 -1.35 4.45
CA ASP A 110 -3.62 -0.53 3.52
C ASP A 110 -2.65 0.20 2.58
N VAL A 111 -2.85 0.04 1.28
CA VAL A 111 -2.15 0.79 0.23
C VAL A 111 -3.18 1.57 -0.56
N THR A 112 -3.24 2.88 -0.33
CA THR A 112 -4.30 3.73 -0.91
C THR A 112 -3.91 4.37 -2.23
N ARG A 113 -2.60 4.46 -2.50
CA ARG A 113 -2.02 4.98 -3.75
C ARG A 113 -0.54 4.57 -3.85
N GLY A 114 -0.01 4.62 -5.07
CA GLY A 114 1.40 4.36 -5.39
C GLY A 114 1.67 2.89 -5.58
N GLN A 115 2.85 2.42 -5.20
CA GLN A 115 3.29 1.07 -5.54
C GLN A 115 4.12 0.44 -4.43
N VAL A 116 3.84 -0.83 -4.15
CA VAL A 116 4.61 -1.68 -3.25
C VAL A 116 5.01 -2.98 -3.94
N ARG A 117 6.21 -3.47 -3.62
CA ARG A 117 6.64 -4.83 -3.97
C ARG A 117 7.02 -5.57 -2.70
N LEU A 118 6.45 -6.75 -2.53
CA LEU A 118 6.70 -7.59 -1.37
C LEU A 118 7.43 -8.83 -1.83
N LYS A 119 8.49 -9.19 -1.10
CA LYS A 119 9.19 -10.46 -1.25
C LYS A 119 9.18 -11.17 0.09
N LEU A 120 8.30 -12.15 0.20
CA LEU A 120 8.02 -12.90 1.42
C LEU A 120 8.42 -14.36 1.22
N ARG A 121 9.18 -14.92 2.17
CA ARG A 121 9.39 -16.37 2.23
C ARG A 121 8.08 -17.08 2.55
N ARG A 122 7.98 -18.36 2.20
CA ARG A 122 6.84 -19.19 2.63
C ARG A 122 6.72 -19.20 4.14
N PHE A 123 5.49 -19.02 4.63
CA PHE A 123 5.23 -19.00 6.06
C PHE A 123 5.25 -20.41 6.65
N THR A 124 5.78 -20.52 7.86
CA THR A 124 5.90 -21.80 8.58
C THR A 124 4.59 -22.19 9.27
N SER A 125 3.87 -21.24 9.89
CA SER A 125 2.57 -21.50 10.49
C SER A 125 1.43 -21.43 9.45
N PRO A 126 0.43 -22.33 9.50
CA PRO A 126 -0.76 -22.29 8.65
C PRO A 126 -1.59 -21.02 8.84
N ASN A 127 -1.55 -20.42 10.02
CA ASN A 127 -2.33 -19.23 10.38
C ASN A 127 -1.59 -17.90 10.15
N SER A 128 -0.43 -17.95 9.48
CA SER A 128 0.26 -16.74 9.03
C SER A 128 -0.30 -16.25 7.71
N GLU A 129 -0.54 -14.95 7.60
CA GLU A 129 -1.06 -14.30 6.40
C GLU A 129 -0.57 -12.86 6.27
N VAL A 130 -0.43 -12.41 5.03
CA VAL A 130 -0.24 -11.01 4.70
C VAL A 130 -1.35 -10.60 3.75
N GLU A 131 -1.99 -9.48 4.04
CA GLU A 131 -3.07 -8.93 3.25
C GLU A 131 -2.78 -7.46 2.90
N ILE A 132 -2.98 -7.10 1.64
CA ILE A 132 -2.94 -5.72 1.17
C ILE A 132 -4.34 -5.34 0.73
N ARG A 133 -4.91 -4.32 1.38
CA ARG A 133 -6.18 -3.72 0.98
C ARG A 133 -5.91 -2.44 0.21
N THR A 134 -6.60 -2.31 -0.90
CA THR A 134 -6.59 -1.13 -1.77
C THR A 134 -8.02 -0.63 -1.94
N PRO A 135 -8.24 0.54 -2.57
CA PRO A 135 -9.59 1.01 -2.89
C PRO A 135 -10.37 0.06 -3.80
N ALA A 136 -9.68 -0.75 -4.62
CA ALA A 136 -10.33 -1.69 -5.54
C ALA A 136 -10.62 -3.06 -4.92
N GLY A 137 -9.94 -3.45 -3.84
CA GLY A 137 -10.15 -4.77 -3.24
C GLY A 137 -9.03 -5.22 -2.31
N ILE A 138 -8.95 -6.53 -2.12
CA ILE A 138 -8.01 -7.19 -1.22
C ILE A 138 -7.09 -8.10 -2.03
N SER A 139 -5.79 -8.08 -1.69
CA SER A 139 -4.78 -9.01 -2.17
C SER A 139 -4.18 -9.79 -1.00
N GLY A 140 -4.57 -11.05 -0.85
CA GLY A 140 -4.10 -11.95 0.21
C GLY A 140 -3.00 -12.89 -0.30
N VAL A 141 -1.97 -13.11 0.52
CA VAL A 141 -0.83 -13.96 0.14
C VAL A 141 -0.33 -14.87 1.26
N ARG A 142 0.26 -15.98 0.84
CA ARG A 142 0.95 -16.93 1.71
C ARG A 142 2.36 -17.25 1.17
N GLY A 143 3.27 -16.28 1.32
CA GLY A 143 4.66 -16.37 0.83
C GLY A 143 4.77 -16.21 -0.68
N THR A 144 5.13 -15.00 -1.14
CA THR A 144 5.14 -14.59 -2.55
C THR A 144 6.18 -13.51 -2.82
N ASP A 145 6.65 -13.43 -4.07
CA ASP A 145 7.27 -12.23 -4.64
C ASP A 145 6.24 -11.62 -5.61
N PHE A 146 5.71 -10.45 -5.28
CA PHE A 146 4.64 -9.82 -6.04
C PHE A 146 4.64 -8.30 -5.89
N GLY A 147 4.09 -7.64 -6.90
CA GLY A 147 3.90 -6.19 -6.94
C GLY A 147 2.42 -5.82 -6.87
N VAL A 148 2.11 -4.75 -6.14
CA VAL A 148 0.80 -4.11 -6.11
C VAL A 148 0.96 -2.64 -6.47
N VAL A 149 0.18 -2.21 -7.44
CA VAL A 149 0.09 -0.82 -7.92
C VAL A 149 -1.31 -0.31 -7.64
N VAL A 150 -1.43 0.93 -7.18
CA VAL A 150 -2.70 1.64 -7.00
C VAL A 150 -2.63 3.00 -7.68
N GLN A 151 -3.39 3.14 -8.76
CA GLN A 151 -3.48 4.36 -9.56
C GLN A 151 -4.34 5.44 -8.88
N PRO A 152 -4.33 6.71 -9.35
CA PRO A 152 -5.07 7.80 -8.71
C PRO A 152 -6.58 7.59 -8.57
N ASP A 153 -7.18 6.84 -9.48
CA ASP A 153 -8.60 6.47 -9.46
C ASP A 153 -8.89 5.24 -8.58
N GLY A 154 -7.88 4.67 -7.93
CA GLY A 154 -7.96 3.47 -7.11
C GLY A 154 -7.81 2.16 -7.88
N LYS A 155 -7.71 2.19 -9.22
CA LYS A 155 -7.45 0.99 -10.02
C LYS A 155 -6.18 0.31 -9.54
N THR A 156 -6.31 -0.96 -9.23
CA THR A 156 -5.25 -1.76 -8.62
C THR A 156 -4.72 -2.77 -9.62
N GLY A 157 -3.42 -2.80 -9.85
CA GLY A 157 -2.73 -3.83 -10.64
C GLY A 157 -1.94 -4.76 -9.72
N VAL A 158 -1.99 -6.06 -9.99
CA VAL A 158 -1.22 -7.08 -9.25
C VAL A 158 -0.42 -7.90 -10.24
N ALA A 159 0.86 -8.12 -9.95
CA ALA A 159 1.71 -9.03 -10.71
C ALA A 159 2.45 -9.98 -9.76
N THR A 160 2.39 -11.28 -10.03
CA THR A 160 3.00 -12.31 -9.19
C THR A 160 4.20 -12.91 -9.90
N LEU A 161 5.38 -12.76 -9.30
CA LEU A 161 6.61 -13.39 -9.78
C LEU A 161 6.80 -14.79 -9.20
N GLU A 162 6.57 -14.96 -7.90
CA GLU A 162 6.66 -16.25 -7.21
C GLU A 162 5.47 -16.49 -6.27
N GLY A 163 5.02 -17.74 -6.17
CA GLY A 163 3.89 -18.16 -5.34
C GLY A 163 2.54 -17.90 -6.01
N ALA A 164 1.54 -17.44 -5.25
CA ALA A 164 0.23 -17.05 -5.76
C ALA A 164 -0.39 -15.95 -4.90
N VAL A 165 -1.04 -14.98 -5.53
CA VAL A 165 -1.80 -13.91 -4.88
C VAL A 165 -3.29 -14.17 -5.11
N MET A 166 -4.09 -14.16 -4.05
CA MET A 166 -5.55 -14.16 -4.20
C MET A 166 -6.05 -12.73 -4.23
N THR A 167 -6.68 -12.32 -5.32
CA THR A 167 -7.33 -11.01 -5.44
C THR A 167 -8.82 -11.16 -5.23
N SER A 168 -9.42 -10.32 -4.38
CA SER A 168 -10.82 -10.38 -4.00
C SER A 168 -11.47 -9.00 -4.05
N ALA A 169 -12.59 -8.88 -4.76
CA ALA A 169 -13.41 -7.68 -4.82
C ALA A 169 -14.83 -8.02 -5.27
N GLN A 170 -15.82 -7.25 -4.81
CA GLN A 170 -17.23 -7.42 -5.19
C GLN A 170 -17.74 -8.87 -5.03
N GLY A 171 -17.33 -9.56 -3.97
CA GLY A 171 -17.69 -10.96 -3.70
C GLY A 171 -17.10 -11.99 -4.67
N SER A 172 -16.17 -11.59 -5.54
CA SER A 172 -15.48 -12.47 -6.48
C SER A 172 -14.00 -12.57 -6.15
N GLU A 173 -13.43 -13.76 -6.34
CA GLU A 173 -12.02 -14.04 -6.09
C GLU A 173 -11.34 -14.58 -7.35
N VAL A 174 -10.13 -14.09 -7.63
CA VAL A 174 -9.29 -14.54 -8.73
C VAL A 174 -7.89 -14.83 -8.21
N SER A 175 -7.44 -16.07 -8.41
CA SER A 175 -6.06 -16.48 -8.14
C SER A 175 -5.12 -15.98 -9.24
N VAL A 176 -4.04 -15.33 -8.84
CA VAL A 176 -2.97 -14.81 -9.70
C VAL A 176 -1.68 -15.57 -9.35
N PRO A 177 -1.45 -16.74 -9.99
CA PRO A 177 -0.26 -17.55 -9.73
C PRO A 177 1.00 -16.90 -10.31
N ALA A 178 2.17 -17.45 -9.95
CA ALA A 178 3.46 -17.05 -10.50
C ALA A 178 3.45 -17.00 -12.03
N GLY A 179 3.98 -15.91 -12.59
CA GLY A 179 3.99 -15.67 -14.04
C GLY A 179 2.68 -15.09 -14.57
N PHE A 180 1.76 -14.64 -13.71
CA PHE A 180 0.51 -13.99 -14.09
C PHE A 180 0.35 -12.62 -13.43
N GLN A 181 -0.55 -11.83 -14.00
CA GLN A 181 -0.96 -10.53 -13.51
C GLN A 181 -2.47 -10.33 -13.72
N ASN A 182 -3.08 -9.43 -12.96
CA ASN A 182 -4.44 -8.97 -13.19
C ASN A 182 -4.61 -7.52 -12.72
N PHE A 183 -5.80 -6.95 -12.94
CA PHE A 183 -6.18 -5.68 -12.34
C PHE A 183 -7.59 -5.74 -11.78
N THR A 184 -7.90 -4.79 -10.91
CA THR A 184 -9.23 -4.57 -10.35
C THR A 184 -9.54 -3.08 -10.41
N ILE A 185 -10.73 -2.74 -10.91
CA ILE A 185 -11.25 -1.37 -10.90
C ILE A 185 -12.18 -1.23 -9.69
N PRO A 186 -12.14 -0.12 -8.92
CA PRO A 186 -13.06 0.07 -7.81
C PRO A 186 -14.52 -0.10 -8.20
N GLY A 187 -15.26 -0.90 -7.43
CA GLY A 187 -16.65 -1.24 -7.72
C GLY A 187 -16.84 -2.42 -8.69
N GLU A 188 -15.77 -3.01 -9.23
CA GLU A 188 -15.83 -4.16 -10.12
C GLU A 188 -15.13 -5.41 -9.51
N PRO A 189 -15.49 -6.63 -9.94
CA PRO A 189 -14.74 -7.83 -9.59
C PRO A 189 -13.32 -7.80 -10.22
N PRO A 190 -12.36 -8.57 -9.67
CA PRO A 190 -11.03 -8.67 -10.27
C PRO A 190 -11.09 -9.21 -11.70
N SER A 191 -10.24 -8.69 -12.58
CA SER A 191 -10.10 -9.24 -13.92
C SER A 191 -9.55 -10.67 -13.85
N ALA A 192 -9.82 -11.46 -14.89
CA ALA A 192 -9.13 -12.74 -15.07
C ALA A 192 -7.60 -12.54 -15.07
N ALA A 193 -6.88 -13.52 -14.54
CA ALA A 193 -5.43 -13.53 -14.58
C ALA A 193 -4.95 -13.74 -16.03
N VAL A 194 -4.02 -12.91 -16.46
CA VAL A 194 -3.36 -13.00 -17.77
C VAL A 194 -1.86 -13.22 -17.57
N PRO A 195 -1.12 -13.78 -18.56
CA PRO A 195 0.32 -13.94 -18.44
C PRO A 195 1.02 -12.61 -18.13
N LEU A 196 1.99 -12.68 -17.21
CA LEU A 196 2.84 -11.56 -16.82
C LEU A 196 3.64 -11.08 -18.03
N ARG A 197 3.50 -9.79 -18.35
CA ARG A 197 4.23 -9.18 -19.47
C ARG A 197 5.50 -8.45 -19.02
N ASP A 198 5.46 -7.81 -17.85
CA ASP A 198 6.56 -6.98 -17.32
C ASP A 198 7.22 -6.06 -18.37
N ASP A 199 6.35 -5.44 -19.18
CA ASP A 199 6.74 -4.59 -20.30
C ASP A 199 6.41 -3.12 -20.01
N PRO A 200 7.42 -2.24 -19.85
CA PRO A 200 7.23 -0.80 -19.65
C PRO A 200 7.09 -0.04 -20.99
N SER A 201 6.77 -0.71 -22.10
CA SER A 201 6.58 -0.06 -23.40
C SER A 201 5.46 0.98 -23.38
N LEU A 202 5.70 2.09 -24.08
CA LEU A 202 4.75 3.19 -24.25
C LEU A 202 4.48 3.41 -25.75
N LYS A 203 3.20 3.43 -26.13
CA LYS A 203 2.76 4.00 -27.40
C LYS A 203 2.07 5.33 -27.09
N ALA A 204 2.54 6.44 -27.65
CA ALA A 204 1.95 7.75 -27.35
C ALA A 204 1.97 8.68 -28.55
N ASN A 205 0.96 9.55 -28.61
CA ASN A 205 0.80 10.56 -29.64
C ASN A 205 0.29 11.87 -29.05
N PHE A 206 0.69 12.99 -29.64
CA PHE A 206 0.15 14.29 -29.32
C PHE A 206 -1.10 14.57 -30.16
N VAL A 207 -2.21 14.87 -29.48
CA VAL A 207 -3.44 15.37 -30.11
C VAL A 207 -3.42 16.90 -30.00
N LYS A 208 -3.48 17.58 -31.15
CA LYS A 208 -3.54 19.04 -31.24
C LYS A 208 -5.00 19.46 -31.36
N THR A 209 -5.48 20.31 -30.46
CA THR A 209 -6.85 20.84 -30.44
C THR A 209 -6.82 22.36 -30.54
N ILE A 210 -7.88 22.97 -31.08
CA ILE A 210 -8.07 24.42 -31.08
C ILE A 210 -9.35 24.72 -30.31
N ASP A 211 -9.24 25.51 -29.25
CA ASP A 211 -10.37 25.95 -28.44
C ASP A 211 -10.36 27.48 -28.38
N ARG A 212 -11.42 28.12 -28.92
CA ARG A 212 -11.55 29.59 -29.03
C ARG A 212 -10.31 30.28 -29.63
N GLY A 213 -9.71 29.66 -30.65
CA GLY A 213 -8.50 30.18 -31.33
C GLY A 213 -7.18 29.89 -30.59
N ILE A 214 -7.22 29.28 -29.42
CA ILE A 214 -6.03 28.89 -28.65
C ILE A 214 -5.66 27.45 -29.00
N ARG A 215 -4.42 27.25 -29.46
CA ARG A 215 -3.87 25.92 -29.72
C ARG A 215 -3.54 25.24 -28.40
N LYS A 216 -4.16 24.08 -28.18
CA LYS A 216 -3.92 23.20 -27.06
C LYS A 216 -3.38 21.86 -27.55
N VAL A 217 -2.70 21.16 -26.67
CA VAL A 217 -2.09 19.86 -26.93
C VAL A 217 -2.41 18.96 -25.77
N GLN A 218 -2.71 17.71 -26.09
CA GLN A 218 -2.93 16.64 -25.14
C GLN A 218 -2.07 15.45 -25.53
N LEU A 219 -1.40 14.85 -24.57
CA LEU A 219 -0.75 13.56 -24.76
C LEU A 219 -1.78 12.45 -24.51
N VAL A 220 -1.93 11.57 -25.50
CA VAL A 220 -2.67 10.30 -25.38
C VAL A 220 -1.65 9.18 -25.47
N GLY A 221 -1.75 8.19 -24.59
CA GLY A 221 -0.87 7.03 -24.62
C GLY A 221 -1.55 5.72 -24.25
N GLN A 222 -0.86 4.63 -24.54
CA GLN A 222 -1.25 3.27 -24.22
C GLN A 222 -0.05 2.52 -23.63
N VAL A 223 -0.29 1.84 -22.52
CA VAL A 223 0.64 0.95 -21.81
C VAL A 223 -0.07 -0.37 -21.50
N ASP A 224 0.62 -1.34 -20.87
CA ASP A 224 -0.08 -2.47 -20.27
C ASP A 224 -1.06 -1.98 -19.18
N PRO A 225 -2.32 -2.48 -19.12
CA PRO A 225 -3.33 -2.02 -18.16
C PRO A 225 -2.92 -2.02 -16.68
N VAL A 226 -1.94 -2.85 -16.27
CA VAL A 226 -1.47 -2.91 -14.88
C VAL A 226 -0.35 -1.90 -14.56
N ASN A 227 0.23 -1.26 -15.57
CA ASN A 227 1.37 -0.35 -15.38
C ASN A 227 0.95 0.99 -14.76
N VAL A 228 1.88 1.61 -14.04
CA VAL A 228 1.80 3.01 -13.61
C VAL A 228 2.37 3.90 -14.71
N VAL A 229 1.74 5.04 -14.93
CA VAL A 229 2.25 6.10 -15.79
C VAL A 229 2.38 7.38 -14.99
N THR A 230 3.53 8.03 -15.07
CA THR A 230 3.70 9.42 -14.63
C THR A 230 4.08 10.29 -15.82
N VAL A 231 3.48 11.48 -15.88
CA VAL A 231 3.74 12.49 -16.91
C VAL A 231 4.22 13.75 -16.20
N ASP A 232 5.47 14.15 -16.46
CA ASP A 232 6.17 15.22 -15.74
C ASP A 232 6.10 15.06 -14.21
N GLY A 233 6.20 13.80 -13.76
CA GLY A 233 6.10 13.41 -12.35
C GLY A 233 4.68 13.36 -11.78
N GLN A 234 3.65 13.70 -12.58
CA GLN A 234 2.24 13.59 -12.18
C GLN A 234 1.66 12.23 -12.58
N PRO A 235 1.16 11.43 -11.61
CA PRO A 235 0.51 10.16 -11.91
C PRO A 235 -0.71 10.31 -12.83
N GLN A 236 -0.86 9.38 -13.78
CA GLN A 236 -2.01 9.28 -14.67
C GLN A 236 -2.78 7.99 -14.38
N SER A 237 -4.11 8.04 -14.51
CA SER A 237 -4.95 6.84 -14.49
C SER A 237 -5.06 6.24 -15.89
N THR A 238 -5.08 4.91 -15.98
CA THR A 238 -5.28 4.17 -17.23
C THR A 238 -6.60 3.42 -17.21
N ASP A 239 -7.30 3.43 -18.34
CA ASP A 239 -8.54 2.66 -18.51
C ASP A 239 -8.28 1.14 -18.55
N ARG A 240 -9.34 0.34 -18.75
CA ARG A 240 -9.26 -1.12 -18.87
C ARG A 240 -8.26 -1.60 -19.94
N ASN A 241 -8.06 -0.80 -20.99
CA ASN A 241 -7.22 -1.11 -22.13
C ASN A 241 -5.81 -0.50 -22.01
N GLY A 242 -5.49 0.09 -20.86
CA GLY A 242 -4.21 0.74 -20.59
C GLY A 242 -4.05 2.09 -21.28
N GLN A 243 -5.13 2.69 -21.77
CA GLN A 243 -5.11 4.01 -22.37
C GLN A 243 -5.16 5.09 -21.29
N PHE A 244 -4.39 6.15 -21.46
CA PHE A 244 -4.45 7.34 -20.63
C PHE A 244 -4.42 8.60 -21.50
N THR A 245 -4.97 9.66 -20.93
CA THR A 245 -5.06 10.96 -21.56
C THR A 245 -4.71 12.01 -20.52
N THR A 246 -3.74 12.87 -20.86
CA THR A 246 -3.29 13.96 -19.98
C THR A 246 -4.25 15.15 -19.99
N ALA A 247 -4.09 16.11 -19.08
CA ALA A 247 -4.79 17.38 -19.21
C ALA A 247 -4.30 18.17 -20.44
N GLU A 248 -5.18 18.97 -21.05
CA GLU A 248 -4.78 19.86 -22.14
C GLU A 248 -3.79 20.92 -21.64
N VAL A 249 -2.71 21.13 -22.38
CA VAL A 249 -1.72 22.19 -22.15
C VAL A 249 -1.59 23.10 -23.37
N PHE A 250 -1.15 24.34 -23.19
CA PHE A 250 -0.93 25.25 -24.32
C PHE A 250 0.16 24.71 -25.25
N ALA A 251 -0.09 24.79 -26.56
CA ALA A 251 0.86 24.39 -27.59
C ALA A 251 2.05 25.37 -27.62
N ARG A 252 3.16 25.01 -26.98
CA ARG A 252 4.43 25.75 -27.05
C ARG A 252 5.30 25.19 -28.17
N SER A 253 6.11 26.04 -28.81
CA SER A 253 6.96 25.67 -29.96
C SER A 253 7.98 24.56 -29.69
N PHE A 254 8.25 24.23 -28.42
CA PHE A 254 9.19 23.18 -28.00
C PHE A 254 8.66 22.40 -26.79
N LEU A 255 7.37 22.05 -26.80
CA LEU A 255 6.79 21.26 -25.72
C LEU A 255 7.51 19.91 -25.62
N ARG A 256 8.14 19.67 -24.46
CA ARG A 256 8.76 18.40 -24.07
C ARG A 256 8.01 17.87 -22.87
N ILE A 257 7.69 16.59 -22.90
CA ILE A 257 7.00 15.88 -21.84
C ILE A 257 7.82 14.66 -21.47
N ASN A 258 8.11 14.49 -20.19
CA ASN A 258 8.72 13.28 -19.67
C ASN A 258 7.63 12.31 -19.24
N VAL A 259 7.61 11.12 -19.84
CA VAL A 259 6.71 10.04 -19.44
C VAL A 259 7.54 8.95 -18.81
N THR A 260 7.15 8.46 -17.64
CA THR A 260 7.75 7.28 -17.03
C THR A 260 6.69 6.20 -16.87
N VAL A 261 7.00 5.01 -17.36
CA VAL A 261 6.16 3.82 -17.23
C VAL A 261 6.83 2.85 -16.27
N THR A 262 6.10 2.41 -15.25
CA THR A 262 6.60 1.48 -14.24
C THR A 262 5.68 0.27 -14.15
N THR A 263 6.25 -0.93 -14.31
CA THR A 263 5.52 -2.19 -14.15
C THR A 263 5.26 -2.47 -12.67
N PRO A 264 4.28 -3.31 -12.30
CA PRO A 264 4.04 -3.63 -10.90
C PRO A 264 5.23 -4.24 -10.16
N LEU A 265 6.14 -4.93 -10.87
CA LEU A 265 7.37 -5.49 -10.30
C LEU A 265 8.53 -4.49 -10.16
N GLY A 266 8.34 -3.24 -10.61
CA GLY A 266 9.25 -2.12 -10.42
C GLY A 266 10.16 -1.81 -11.62
N LYS A 267 10.02 -2.54 -12.74
CA LYS A 267 10.76 -2.22 -13.96
C LYS A 267 10.26 -0.90 -14.53
N THR A 268 11.18 0.00 -14.84
CA THR A 268 10.87 1.39 -15.20
C THR A 268 11.49 1.74 -16.55
N GLN A 269 10.76 2.49 -17.38
CA GLN A 269 11.29 3.11 -18.60
C GLN A 269 10.79 4.54 -18.73
N SER A 270 11.71 5.47 -19.02
CA SER A 270 11.41 6.89 -19.23
C SER A 270 11.52 7.27 -20.70
N TYR A 271 10.64 8.17 -21.13
CA TYR A 271 10.51 8.65 -22.50
C TYR A 271 10.48 10.18 -22.49
N GLU A 272 11.34 10.81 -23.28
CA GLU A 272 11.27 12.25 -23.55
C GLU A 272 10.54 12.45 -24.88
N LEU A 273 9.28 12.89 -24.81
CA LEU A 273 8.43 13.13 -25.96
C LEU A 273 8.46 14.60 -26.33
N ALA A 274 8.80 14.90 -27.58
CA ALA A 274 8.82 16.27 -28.09
C ALA A 274 7.69 16.46 -29.11
N LEU A 275 6.89 17.50 -28.90
CA LEU A 275 5.95 17.97 -29.91
C LEU A 275 6.75 18.64 -31.04
N ARG A 276 6.74 18.01 -32.22
CA ARG A 276 7.25 18.62 -33.45
C ARG A 276 6.14 19.37 -34.21
#